data_AF-A0A7C3TVE7-F1
#
_entry.id   AF-A0A7C3TVE7-F1
#
_cell.length_a   1.000
_cell.length_b   1.000
_cell.length_c   1.000
_cell.angle_alpha   90.00
_cell.angle_beta   90.00
_cell.angle_gamma   90.00
#
_symmetry.space_group_name_H-M   'P 1'
#
loop_
_entity.id
_entity.type
_entity.pdbx_description
1 polymer ?
#
loop_
_entity_poly.entity_id
_entity_poly.type
_entity_poly.pdbx_seq_one_letter_code
_entity_poly.pdbx_strand_id
1 'polypeptide(L)'
;YPVTEDAERNPRESFSYAVGKAQCEEIFFGAHREKKFEVTIARPAHTYCEGVTPLLQVFGWTTDHLDRMEKGKPVIIPGDGTSLWSSLYAEDLAIPLANALLNPVAYGKAYNLASEEIMSWGRLYEIVADTMGVPLCPVYVPARVLGQVFPEKALWCVENFQYSNVFSVELARKDLGFATRTSYRDGVGKCLRWFAENGGLEDSGAPRFGFYEQFLRMWESLTKDLCETFVKNAGSV
;
A
#
# COMPACT_ATOMS: atom_id res chain seq x y z
N TYR A 1 -0.55 -12.03 -13.67
CA TYR A 1 -1.01 -10.66 -13.42
C TYR A 1 -1.19 -9.95 -14.74
N PRO A 2 -2.15 -9.02 -14.85
CA PRO A 2 -2.94 -8.44 -13.75
C PRO A 2 -3.98 -9.39 -13.12
N VAL A 3 -4.43 -9.13 -11.88
CA VAL A 3 -5.60 -9.76 -11.24
C VAL A 3 -6.87 -9.19 -11.86
N THR A 4 -7.74 -10.04 -12.39
CA THR A 4 -9.06 -9.64 -12.92
C THR A 4 -10.15 -9.85 -11.87
N GLU A 5 -11.35 -9.34 -12.12
CA GLU A 5 -12.48 -9.41 -11.20
C GLU A 5 -13.00 -10.84 -10.97
N ASP A 6 -12.75 -11.73 -11.92
CA ASP A 6 -13.07 -13.16 -11.89
C ASP A 6 -12.01 -14.02 -11.17
N ALA A 7 -10.90 -13.40 -10.72
CA ALA A 7 -9.88 -14.12 -9.98
C ALA A 7 -10.43 -14.67 -8.65
N GLU A 8 -9.77 -15.74 -8.17
CA GLU A 8 -10.12 -16.41 -6.92
C GLU A 8 -10.11 -15.42 -5.72
N ARG A 9 -11.16 -15.49 -4.90
CA ARG A 9 -11.33 -14.67 -3.68
C ARG A 9 -11.18 -15.50 -2.42
N ASN A 10 -10.06 -16.21 -2.31
CA ASN A 10 -9.71 -17.04 -1.15
C ASN A 10 -8.61 -16.36 -0.31
N PRO A 11 -8.97 -15.43 0.58
CA PRO A 11 -8.02 -14.83 1.49
C PRO A 11 -7.52 -15.84 2.52
N ARG A 12 -6.34 -15.59 3.07
CA ARG A 12 -5.81 -16.37 4.19
C ARG A 12 -6.71 -16.21 5.41
N GLU A 13 -6.99 -17.32 6.10
CA GLU A 13 -7.83 -17.32 7.31
C GLU A 13 -7.22 -16.47 8.43
N SER A 14 -5.89 -16.33 8.46
CA SER A 14 -5.17 -15.44 9.38
C SER A 14 -5.54 -13.96 9.20
N PHE A 15 -6.14 -13.58 8.07
CA PHE A 15 -6.53 -12.21 7.76
C PHE A 15 -8.06 -12.05 7.72
N SER A 16 -8.66 -12.07 8.91
CA SER A 16 -10.12 -12.00 9.12
C SER A 16 -10.80 -10.83 8.40
N TYR A 17 -10.12 -9.70 8.26
CA TYR A 17 -10.60 -8.55 7.47
C TYR A 17 -10.94 -8.95 6.03
N ALA A 18 -10.02 -9.63 5.34
CA ALA A 18 -10.20 -10.03 3.96
C ALA A 18 -11.26 -11.13 3.82
N VAL A 19 -11.30 -12.09 4.76
CA VAL A 19 -12.36 -13.12 4.83
C VAL A 19 -13.74 -12.46 4.95
N GLY A 20 -13.91 -11.53 5.88
CA GLY A 20 -15.17 -10.82 6.08
C GLY A 20 -15.59 -10.01 4.85
N LYS A 21 -14.63 -9.35 4.16
CA LYS A 21 -14.90 -8.64 2.92
C LYS A 21 -15.37 -9.57 1.80
N ALA A 22 -14.72 -10.71 1.60
CA ALA A 22 -15.12 -11.69 0.59
C ALA A 22 -16.52 -12.26 0.87
N GLN A 23 -16.82 -12.58 2.13
CA GLN A 23 -18.14 -13.05 2.56
C GLN A 23 -19.25 -12.00 2.32
N CYS A 24 -18.97 -10.72 2.62
CA CYS A 24 -19.91 -9.65 2.32
C CYS A 24 -20.24 -9.56 0.83
N GLU A 25 -19.24 -9.66 -0.06
CA GLU A 25 -19.50 -9.64 -1.51
C GLU A 25 -20.43 -10.79 -1.93
N GLU A 26 -20.23 -12.01 -1.39
CA GLU A 26 -21.11 -13.15 -1.70
C GLU A 26 -22.54 -12.95 -1.23
N ILE A 27 -22.74 -12.33 -0.07
CA ILE A 27 -24.07 -11.99 0.44
C ILE A 27 -24.77 -11.02 -0.52
N PHE A 28 -24.07 -9.97 -0.97
CA PHE A 28 -24.63 -9.00 -1.90
C PHE A 28 -24.92 -9.60 -3.28
N PHE A 29 -23.99 -10.38 -3.85
CA PHE A 29 -24.24 -11.07 -5.11
C PHE A 29 -25.38 -12.09 -5.00
N GLY A 30 -25.50 -12.79 -3.86
CA GLY A 30 -26.63 -13.65 -3.56
C GLY A 30 -27.96 -12.90 -3.61
N ALA A 31 -28.04 -11.75 -2.93
CA ALA A 31 -29.24 -10.90 -2.94
C ALA A 31 -29.59 -10.39 -4.35
N HIS A 32 -28.59 -10.05 -5.17
CA HIS A 32 -28.81 -9.66 -6.57
C HIS A 32 -29.34 -10.82 -7.42
N ARG A 33 -28.77 -12.03 -7.31
CA ARG A 33 -29.28 -13.24 -8.01
C ARG A 33 -30.72 -13.58 -7.62
N GLU A 34 -31.07 -13.36 -6.35
CA GLU A 34 -32.42 -13.52 -5.82
C GLU A 34 -33.35 -12.35 -6.18
N LYS A 35 -32.88 -11.37 -6.96
CA LYS A 35 -33.63 -10.18 -7.41
C LYS A 35 -34.17 -9.32 -6.27
N LYS A 36 -33.48 -9.30 -5.13
CA LYS A 36 -33.86 -8.45 -3.98
C LYS A 36 -33.53 -6.98 -4.23
N PHE A 37 -32.38 -6.70 -4.85
CA PHE A 37 -31.96 -5.37 -5.31
C PHE A 37 -30.78 -5.50 -6.27
N GLU A 38 -30.54 -4.44 -7.04
CA GLU A 38 -29.40 -4.36 -7.96
C GLU A 38 -28.11 -4.06 -7.20
N VAL A 39 -27.03 -4.79 -7.53
CA VAL A 39 -25.74 -4.69 -6.84
C VAL A 39 -24.65 -4.32 -7.82
N THR A 40 -23.77 -3.42 -7.39
CA THR A 40 -22.49 -3.15 -8.05
C THR A 40 -21.42 -3.09 -6.97
N ILE A 41 -20.33 -3.82 -7.16
CA ILE A 41 -19.23 -3.88 -6.19
C ILE A 41 -18.03 -3.12 -6.76
N ALA A 42 -17.50 -2.18 -5.99
CA ALA A 42 -16.23 -1.55 -6.28
C ALA A 42 -15.13 -2.15 -5.38
N ARG A 43 -13.98 -2.46 -5.97
CA ARG A 43 -12.78 -2.97 -5.29
C ARG A 43 -11.64 -1.97 -5.48
N PRO A 44 -11.58 -0.89 -4.67
CA PRO A 44 -10.45 0.02 -4.71
C PRO A 44 -9.16 -0.71 -4.31
N ALA A 45 -8.09 -0.51 -5.07
CA ALA A 45 -6.73 -0.78 -4.61
C ALA A 45 -6.33 0.25 -3.54
N HIS A 46 -5.03 0.33 -3.20
CA HIS A 46 -4.56 1.39 -2.31
C HIS A 46 -4.99 2.75 -2.84
N THR A 47 -5.75 3.48 -2.02
CA THR A 47 -6.29 4.79 -2.34
C THR A 47 -5.74 5.81 -1.36
N TYR A 48 -5.25 6.92 -1.88
CA TYR A 48 -4.72 8.02 -1.08
C TYR A 48 -5.26 9.36 -1.57
N CYS A 49 -5.22 10.36 -0.68
CA CYS A 49 -5.62 11.73 -0.95
C CYS A 49 -4.95 12.67 0.05
N GLU A 50 -5.24 13.95 -0.04
CA GLU A 50 -4.95 14.93 1.00
C GLU A 50 -5.39 14.43 2.38
N GLY A 51 -4.50 14.54 3.36
CA GLY A 51 -4.71 14.04 4.72
C GLY A 51 -4.52 12.53 4.91
N VAL A 52 -4.31 11.78 3.83
CA VAL A 52 -3.88 10.38 3.86
C VAL A 52 -2.45 10.30 3.34
N THR A 53 -1.60 9.53 4.00
CA THR A 53 -0.21 9.36 3.53
C THR A 53 -0.19 8.80 2.10
N PRO A 54 0.61 9.37 1.18
CA PRO A 54 0.74 8.84 -0.18
C PRO A 54 1.57 7.56 -0.23
N LEU A 55 2.25 7.22 0.87
CA LEU A 55 2.95 5.96 1.07
C LEU A 55 2.23 5.11 2.12
N LEU A 56 1.94 3.88 1.74
CA LEU A 56 1.72 2.80 2.70
C LEU A 56 3.04 2.54 3.41
N GLN A 57 3.08 2.57 4.73
CA GLN A 57 4.29 2.18 5.47
C GLN A 57 4.07 0.88 6.22
N VAL A 58 5.16 0.17 6.47
CA VAL A 58 5.16 -1.19 7.06
C VAL A 58 4.38 -1.29 8.37
N PHE A 59 4.31 -0.19 9.14
CA PHE A 59 3.71 -0.16 10.48
C PHE A 59 2.39 0.60 10.59
N GLY A 60 1.74 0.92 9.46
CA GLY A 60 0.38 1.47 9.45
C GLY A 60 0.23 2.76 8.65
N TRP A 61 -0.61 3.66 9.17
CA TRP A 61 -1.17 4.80 8.44
C TRP A 61 -0.69 6.16 8.94
N THR A 62 0.37 6.18 9.75
CA THR A 62 0.97 7.42 10.26
C THR A 62 1.86 8.09 9.22
N THR A 63 2.28 9.33 9.48
CA THR A 63 3.13 10.14 8.60
C THR A 63 4.59 10.22 9.06
N ASP A 64 4.97 9.50 10.12
CA ASP A 64 6.30 9.55 10.72
C ASP A 64 7.42 9.16 9.76
N HIS A 65 7.18 8.24 8.82
CA HIS A 65 8.15 7.88 7.79
C HIS A 65 8.50 9.05 6.86
N LEU A 66 7.56 9.97 6.61
CA LEU A 66 7.85 11.20 5.85
C LEU A 66 8.73 12.13 6.69
N ASP A 67 8.42 12.32 7.98
CA ASP A 67 9.27 13.10 8.89
C ASP A 67 10.68 12.51 9.02
N ARG A 68 10.81 11.17 9.00
CA ARG A 68 12.13 10.51 8.92
C ARG A 68 12.88 10.90 7.66
N MET A 69 12.22 10.92 6.50
CA MET A 69 12.83 11.33 5.24
C MET A 69 13.27 12.79 5.27
N GLU A 70 12.44 13.71 5.81
CA GLU A 70 12.82 15.11 6.00
C GLU A 70 14.08 15.26 6.87
N LYS A 71 14.20 14.42 7.91
CA LYS A 71 15.35 14.39 8.83
C LYS A 71 16.55 13.60 8.29
N GLY A 72 16.51 13.10 7.05
CA GLY A 72 17.56 12.28 6.44
C GLY A 72 17.77 10.92 7.12
N LYS A 73 16.77 10.44 7.88
CA LYS A 73 16.83 9.19 8.63
C LYS A 73 16.43 8.00 7.75
N PRO A 74 16.92 6.78 8.07
CA PRO A 74 16.55 5.61 7.30
C PRO A 74 15.07 5.25 7.41
N VAL A 75 14.46 4.79 6.32
CA VAL A 75 13.08 4.28 6.26
C VAL A 75 13.05 2.82 5.83
N ILE A 76 12.21 2.03 6.49
CA ILE A 76 12.05 0.60 6.22
C ILE A 76 11.18 0.40 4.99
N ILE A 77 11.70 -0.35 4.02
CA ILE A 77 10.97 -0.83 2.85
C ILE A 77 10.82 -2.35 2.96
N PRO A 78 9.62 -2.91 2.77
CA PRO A 78 9.39 -4.33 2.96
C PRO A 78 10.07 -5.17 1.86
N GLY A 79 10.61 -6.32 2.26
CA GLY A 79 11.30 -7.23 1.36
C GLY A 79 12.58 -6.61 0.83
N ASP A 80 12.71 -6.55 -0.48
CA ASP A 80 13.78 -5.90 -1.24
C ASP A 80 13.26 -4.67 -2.03
N GLY A 81 12.03 -4.23 -1.74
CA GLY A 81 11.40 -3.11 -2.41
C GLY A 81 10.89 -3.40 -3.83
N THR A 82 10.85 -4.66 -4.27
CA THR A 82 10.46 -5.00 -5.65
C THR A 82 8.98 -5.31 -5.83
N SER A 83 8.21 -5.56 -4.76
CA SER A 83 6.77 -5.86 -4.87
C SER A 83 6.04 -4.70 -5.56
N LEU A 84 5.22 -5.05 -6.56
CA LEU A 84 4.55 -4.09 -7.43
C LEU A 84 3.23 -3.62 -6.84
N TRP A 85 2.94 -2.35 -6.99
CA TRP A 85 1.75 -1.70 -6.44
C TRP A 85 1.19 -0.67 -7.40
N SER A 86 -0.14 -0.61 -7.41
CA SER A 86 -0.93 0.43 -8.07
C SER A 86 -1.63 1.30 -7.01
N SER A 87 -1.12 2.52 -6.79
CA SER A 87 -1.69 3.48 -5.83
C SER A 87 -2.56 4.50 -6.57
N LEU A 88 -3.85 4.52 -6.27
CA LEU A 88 -4.84 5.37 -6.93
C LEU A 88 -5.13 6.62 -6.11
N TYR A 89 -5.06 7.78 -6.75
CA TYR A 89 -5.45 9.02 -6.10
C TYR A 89 -6.99 9.14 -6.06
N ALA A 90 -7.55 9.60 -4.94
CA ALA A 90 -8.98 9.45 -4.65
C ALA A 90 -9.91 10.18 -5.64
N GLU A 91 -9.48 11.27 -6.28
CA GLU A 91 -10.28 11.95 -7.32
C GLU A 91 -10.56 11.01 -8.52
N ASP A 92 -9.59 10.18 -8.90
CA ASP A 92 -9.74 9.21 -10.00
C ASP A 92 -10.58 8.00 -9.58
N LEU A 93 -10.67 7.71 -8.28
CA LEU A 93 -11.60 6.73 -7.72
C LEU A 93 -13.05 7.26 -7.71
N ALA A 94 -13.25 8.55 -7.46
CA ALA A 94 -14.59 9.12 -7.29
C ALA A 94 -15.43 9.06 -8.58
N ILE A 95 -14.80 9.29 -9.74
CA ILE A 95 -15.46 9.30 -11.06
C ILE A 95 -16.15 7.96 -11.40
N PRO A 96 -15.45 6.80 -11.41
CA PRO A 96 -16.09 5.52 -11.71
C PRO A 96 -17.14 5.12 -10.67
N LEU A 97 -16.96 5.49 -9.39
CA LEU A 97 -17.95 5.26 -8.35
C LEU A 97 -19.25 6.03 -8.62
N ALA A 98 -19.14 7.31 -9.01
CA ALA A 98 -20.29 8.11 -9.42
C ALA A 98 -20.98 7.52 -10.66
N ASN A 99 -20.20 7.10 -11.66
CA ASN A 99 -20.72 6.50 -12.90
C ASN A 99 -21.34 5.10 -12.70
N ALA A 100 -21.08 4.43 -11.58
CA ALA A 100 -21.70 3.17 -11.22
C ALA A 100 -23.12 3.35 -10.67
N LEU A 101 -23.46 4.53 -10.14
CA LEU A 101 -24.77 4.79 -9.55
C LEU A 101 -25.86 4.70 -10.61
N LEU A 102 -26.84 3.84 -10.35
CA LEU A 102 -27.99 3.60 -11.23
C LEU A 102 -27.61 3.23 -12.67
N ASN A 103 -26.44 2.62 -12.87
CA ASN A 103 -25.96 2.19 -14.18
C ASN A 103 -26.31 0.72 -14.44
N PRO A 104 -27.27 0.40 -15.32
CA PRO A 104 -27.70 -0.98 -15.54
C PRO A 104 -26.61 -1.88 -16.13
N VAL A 105 -25.62 -1.31 -16.82
CA VAL A 105 -24.46 -2.07 -17.32
C VAL A 105 -23.63 -2.61 -16.16
N ALA A 106 -23.66 -1.95 -14.99
CA ALA A 106 -22.86 -2.29 -13.83
C ALA A 106 -23.54 -3.24 -12.83
N TYR A 107 -24.82 -3.52 -13.01
CA TYR A 107 -25.55 -4.41 -12.12
C TYR A 107 -25.02 -5.85 -12.23
N GLY A 108 -24.87 -6.50 -11.08
CA GLY A 108 -24.33 -7.85 -10.93
C GLY A 108 -22.82 -7.97 -11.11
N LYS A 109 -22.09 -6.86 -11.25
CA LYS A 109 -20.64 -6.87 -11.51
C LYS A 109 -19.81 -6.33 -10.34
N ALA A 110 -18.56 -6.80 -10.29
CA ALA A 110 -17.49 -6.16 -9.54
C ALA A 110 -16.57 -5.38 -10.50
N TYR A 111 -15.89 -4.37 -9.96
CA TYR A 111 -14.92 -3.57 -10.69
C TYR A 111 -13.68 -3.33 -9.83
N ASN A 112 -12.52 -3.72 -10.33
CA ASN A 112 -11.25 -3.31 -9.74
C ASN A 112 -10.99 -1.85 -10.10
N LEU A 113 -10.66 -1.03 -9.12
CA LEU A 113 -10.36 0.39 -9.28
C LEU A 113 -8.95 0.64 -8.75
N ALA A 114 -7.99 0.66 -9.66
CA ALA A 114 -6.56 0.73 -9.36
C ALA A 114 -5.84 1.68 -10.32
N SER A 115 -4.75 2.30 -9.89
CA SER A 115 -3.96 3.11 -10.80
C SER A 115 -3.34 2.26 -11.92
N GLU A 116 -3.29 2.82 -13.12
CA GLU A 116 -2.56 2.21 -14.24
C GLU A 116 -1.04 2.36 -14.11
N GLU A 117 -0.58 3.26 -13.23
CA GLU A 117 0.83 3.37 -12.87
C GLU A 117 1.21 2.26 -11.89
N ILE A 118 1.86 1.23 -12.42
CA ILE A 118 2.40 0.12 -11.65
C ILE A 118 3.86 0.41 -11.29
N MET A 119 4.15 0.48 -9.99
CA MET A 119 5.45 0.84 -9.47
C MET A 119 5.91 -0.16 -8.41
N SER A 120 7.21 -0.38 -8.31
CA SER A 120 7.77 -1.10 -7.17
C SER A 120 7.69 -0.23 -5.91
N TRP A 121 7.75 -0.86 -4.75
CA TRP A 121 7.92 -0.15 -3.47
C TRP A 121 9.08 0.84 -3.50
N GLY A 122 10.25 0.43 -4.01
CA GLY A 122 11.40 1.31 -4.16
C GLY A 122 11.05 2.56 -4.97
N ARG A 123 10.34 2.39 -6.08
CA ARG A 123 9.97 3.51 -6.95
C ARG A 123 8.97 4.48 -6.31
N LEU A 124 8.01 3.97 -5.52
CA LEU A 124 7.09 4.83 -4.77
C LEU A 124 7.84 5.72 -3.77
N TYR A 125 8.75 5.12 -3.00
CA TYR A 125 9.59 5.85 -2.03
C TYR A 125 10.52 6.87 -2.71
N GLU A 126 11.12 6.51 -3.85
CA GLU A 126 11.95 7.43 -4.66
C GLU A 126 11.16 8.66 -5.10
N ILE A 127 9.95 8.48 -5.65
CA ILE A 127 9.13 9.61 -6.12
C ILE A 127 8.79 10.54 -4.96
N VAL A 128 8.53 9.99 -3.78
CA VAL A 128 8.24 10.78 -2.58
C VAL A 128 9.48 11.55 -2.12
N ALA A 129 10.64 10.89 -2.05
CA ALA A 129 11.91 11.54 -1.73
C ALA A 129 12.25 12.67 -2.70
N ASP A 130 12.13 12.42 -4.01
CA ASP A 130 12.32 13.41 -5.07
C ASP A 130 11.40 14.61 -4.89
N THR A 131 10.12 14.36 -4.57
CA THR A 131 9.10 15.41 -4.43
C THR A 131 9.32 16.25 -3.17
N MET A 132 9.86 15.64 -2.12
CA MET A 132 10.29 16.32 -0.89
C MET A 132 11.65 17.04 -1.05
N GLY A 133 12.42 16.74 -2.10
CA GLY A 133 13.75 17.30 -2.31
C GLY A 133 14.82 16.75 -1.35
N VAL A 134 14.66 15.51 -0.88
CA VAL A 134 15.57 14.85 0.09
C VAL A 134 16.10 13.52 -0.46
N PRO A 135 17.29 13.05 -0.04
CA PRO A 135 17.77 11.74 -0.42
C PRO A 135 16.95 10.62 0.24
N LEU A 136 16.72 9.53 -0.49
CA LEU A 136 16.14 8.31 0.08
C LEU A 136 17.22 7.50 0.80
N CYS A 137 16.96 7.14 2.06
CA CYS A 137 17.81 6.25 2.87
C CYS A 137 17.07 4.94 3.15
N PRO A 138 16.99 3.99 2.21
CA PRO A 138 16.16 2.80 2.39
C PRO A 138 16.88 1.74 3.23
N VAL A 139 16.12 1.07 4.11
CA VAL A 139 16.54 -0.15 4.80
C VAL A 139 15.56 -1.25 4.44
N TYR A 140 16.03 -2.21 3.65
CA TYR A 140 15.23 -3.34 3.19
C TYR A 140 15.15 -4.42 4.27
N VAL A 141 13.94 -4.78 4.67
CA VAL A 141 13.70 -5.76 5.74
C VAL A 141 12.69 -6.81 5.27
N PRO A 142 13.03 -8.11 5.31
CA PRO A 142 12.08 -9.16 4.95
C PRO A 142 10.80 -9.09 5.81
N ALA A 143 9.64 -9.16 5.17
CA ALA A 143 8.35 -9.11 5.86
C ALA A 143 8.21 -10.18 6.95
N ARG A 144 8.84 -11.35 6.78
CA ARG A 144 8.88 -12.40 7.82
C ARG A 144 9.54 -11.94 9.12
N VAL A 145 10.61 -11.13 9.03
CA VAL A 145 11.31 -10.59 10.20
C VAL A 145 10.43 -9.55 10.87
N LEU A 146 9.85 -8.65 10.08
CA LEU A 146 8.92 -7.64 10.57
C LEU A 146 7.72 -8.27 11.28
N GLY A 147 7.16 -9.34 10.74
CA GLY A 147 6.06 -10.09 11.36
C GLY A 147 6.43 -10.81 12.65
N GLN A 148 7.68 -11.28 12.79
CA GLN A 148 8.16 -11.91 14.03
C GLN A 148 8.42 -10.89 15.14
N VAL A 149 9.00 -9.74 14.79
CA VAL A 149 9.35 -8.69 15.76
C VAL A 149 8.13 -7.83 16.12
N PHE A 150 7.24 -7.59 15.15
CA PHE A 150 6.09 -6.70 15.29
C PHE A 150 4.80 -7.36 14.77
N PRO A 151 4.33 -8.46 15.38
CA PRO A 151 3.22 -9.25 14.85
C PRO A 151 1.95 -8.44 14.60
N GLU A 152 1.63 -7.50 15.50
CA GLU A 152 0.45 -6.63 15.33
C GLU A 152 0.70 -5.47 14.37
N LYS A 153 1.84 -4.76 14.50
CA LYS A 153 2.11 -3.54 13.70
C LYS A 153 2.40 -3.87 12.24
N ALA A 154 3.05 -5.00 11.98
CA ALA A 154 3.43 -5.44 10.64
C ALA A 154 2.40 -6.38 10.00
N LEU A 155 1.23 -6.59 10.61
CA LEU A 155 0.21 -7.52 10.11
C LEU A 155 -0.13 -7.25 8.64
N TRP A 156 -0.39 -5.99 8.28
CA TRP A 156 -0.67 -5.62 6.89
C TRP A 156 0.52 -5.86 5.95
N CYS A 157 1.74 -5.69 6.44
CA CYS A 157 2.92 -6.00 5.66
C CYS A 157 3.04 -7.50 5.36
N VAL A 158 2.74 -8.33 6.35
CA VAL A 158 2.78 -9.79 6.24
C VAL A 158 1.64 -10.32 5.38
N GLU A 159 0.43 -9.80 5.53
CA GLU A 159 -0.73 -10.34 4.82
C GLU A 159 -0.92 -9.74 3.42
N ASN A 160 -0.43 -8.52 3.19
CA ASN A 160 -0.66 -7.79 1.95
C ASN A 160 0.64 -7.22 1.36
N PHE A 161 1.37 -6.37 2.10
CA PHE A 161 2.32 -5.46 1.44
C PHE A 161 3.51 -6.09 0.77
N GLN A 162 3.92 -7.26 1.23
CA GLN A 162 4.98 -8.02 0.58
C GLN A 162 4.59 -8.61 -0.78
N TYR A 163 3.30 -8.71 -1.12
CA TYR A 163 2.82 -9.26 -2.37
C TYR A 163 2.48 -8.17 -3.39
N SER A 164 2.61 -8.53 -4.67
CA SER A 164 2.30 -7.59 -5.75
C SER A 164 0.78 -7.40 -5.90
N ASN A 165 0.35 -6.14 -5.82
CA ASN A 165 -1.03 -5.69 -5.96
C ASN A 165 -1.18 -5.01 -7.33
N VAL A 166 -1.38 -5.83 -8.36
CA VAL A 166 -1.54 -5.39 -9.76
C VAL A 166 -2.88 -5.89 -10.28
N PHE A 167 -3.80 -4.96 -10.56
CA PHE A 167 -5.18 -5.26 -10.94
C PHE A 167 -5.49 -4.79 -12.35
N SER A 168 -6.32 -5.54 -13.07
CA SER A 168 -6.87 -5.11 -14.35
C SER A 168 -8.00 -4.14 -14.07
N VAL A 169 -8.07 -3.06 -14.84
CA VAL A 169 -9.14 -2.05 -14.74
C VAL A 169 -9.99 -1.99 -16.00
N GLU A 170 -9.83 -2.95 -16.92
CA GLU A 170 -10.48 -2.94 -18.23
C GLU A 170 -12.02 -2.84 -18.14
N LEU A 171 -12.64 -3.59 -17.22
CA LEU A 171 -14.08 -3.50 -16.99
C LEU A 171 -14.49 -2.10 -16.53
N ALA A 172 -13.73 -1.51 -15.60
CA ALA A 172 -14.03 -0.16 -15.11
C ALA A 172 -13.85 0.90 -16.21
N ARG A 173 -12.86 0.75 -17.10
CA ARG A 173 -12.68 1.66 -18.25
C ARG A 173 -13.86 1.58 -19.20
N LYS A 174 -14.27 0.35 -19.52
CA LYS A 174 -15.34 0.07 -20.46
C LYS A 174 -16.71 0.54 -19.95
N ASP A 175 -17.05 0.17 -18.72
CA ASP A 175 -18.42 0.30 -18.22
C ASP A 175 -18.62 1.55 -17.33
N LEU A 176 -17.54 2.06 -16.70
CA LEU A 176 -17.60 3.15 -15.71
C LEU A 176 -16.79 4.41 -16.09
N GLY A 177 -16.19 4.45 -17.29
CA GLY A 177 -15.39 5.60 -17.74
C GLY A 177 -14.14 5.85 -16.90
N PHE A 178 -13.58 4.79 -16.31
CA PHE A 178 -12.37 4.86 -15.50
C PHE A 178 -11.16 5.34 -16.31
N ALA A 179 -10.34 6.19 -15.69
CA ALA A 179 -9.01 6.55 -16.16
C ALA A 179 -8.20 7.13 -15.00
N THR A 180 -6.91 6.83 -14.95
CA THR A 180 -5.96 7.53 -14.08
C THR A 180 -5.61 8.88 -14.71
N ARG A 181 -5.95 9.99 -14.04
CA ARG A 181 -5.72 11.36 -14.49
C ARG A 181 -4.68 12.08 -13.62
N THR A 182 -4.58 11.69 -12.35
CA THR A 182 -3.58 12.22 -11.43
C THR A 182 -2.40 11.27 -11.38
N SER A 183 -1.22 11.75 -11.78
CA SER A 183 -0.01 10.94 -11.66
C SER A 183 0.34 10.71 -10.19
N TYR A 184 1.04 9.61 -9.88
CA TYR A 184 1.45 9.35 -8.50
C TYR A 184 2.26 10.53 -7.92
N ARG A 185 3.19 11.09 -8.71
CA ARG A 185 4.00 12.26 -8.34
C ARG A 185 3.14 13.49 -8.04
N ASP A 186 2.13 13.79 -8.87
CA ASP A 186 1.25 14.93 -8.64
C ASP A 186 0.42 14.75 -7.38
N GLY A 187 -0.12 13.54 -7.17
CA GLY A 187 -0.86 13.19 -5.95
C GLY A 187 0.01 13.31 -4.70
N VAL A 188 1.26 12.83 -4.74
CA VAL A 188 2.24 13.02 -3.64
C VAL A 188 2.43 14.50 -3.34
N GLY A 189 2.63 15.32 -4.38
CA GLY A 189 2.79 16.77 -4.22
C GLY A 189 1.57 17.44 -3.57
N LYS A 190 0.35 17.01 -3.92
CA LYS A 190 -0.89 17.48 -3.28
C LYS A 190 -0.93 17.09 -1.79
N CYS A 191 -0.65 15.83 -1.45
CA CYS A 191 -0.63 15.35 -0.07
C CYS A 191 0.39 16.11 0.79
N LEU A 192 1.62 16.28 0.30
CA LEU A 192 2.68 16.97 1.04
C LEU A 192 2.34 18.44 1.33
N ARG A 193 1.78 19.16 0.34
CA ARG A 193 1.28 20.53 0.55
C ARG A 193 0.18 20.55 1.61
N TRP A 194 -0.77 19.63 1.52
CA TRP A 194 -1.85 19.55 2.50
C TRP A 194 -1.30 19.33 3.93
N PHE A 195 -0.35 18.42 4.13
CA PHE A 195 0.24 18.20 5.45
C PHE A 195 0.94 19.45 5.97
N ALA A 196 1.73 20.14 5.14
CA ALA A 196 2.38 21.39 5.53
C ALA A 196 1.38 22.47 6.00
N GLU A 197 0.18 22.51 5.39
CA GLU A 197 -0.88 23.46 5.71
C GLU A 197 -1.80 23.00 6.86
N ASN A 198 -1.79 21.71 7.23
CA ASN A 198 -2.77 21.10 8.15
C ASN A 198 -2.10 20.33 9.30
N GLY A 199 -1.15 20.96 9.98
CA GLY A 199 -0.57 20.44 11.23
C GLY A 199 0.73 19.66 11.08
N GLY A 200 1.25 19.55 9.86
CA GLY A 200 2.55 18.95 9.56
C GLY A 200 2.54 17.42 9.63
N LEU A 201 3.74 16.86 9.73
CA LEU A 201 4.00 15.44 9.84
C LEU A 201 4.10 15.01 11.30
N GLU A 202 3.77 13.76 11.59
CA GLU A 202 3.96 13.17 12.91
C GLU A 202 5.45 13.05 13.25
N ASP A 203 5.89 13.65 14.36
CA ASP A 203 7.30 13.62 14.77
C ASP A 203 7.77 12.18 15.01
N SER A 204 8.66 11.68 14.15
CA SER A 204 9.28 10.36 14.24
C SER A 204 10.19 10.19 15.47
N GLY A 205 10.52 11.28 16.18
CA GLY A 205 11.22 11.27 17.46
C GLY A 205 10.32 11.04 18.67
N ALA A 206 8.99 11.08 18.51
CA ALA A 206 8.06 10.92 19.63
C ALA A 206 8.20 9.53 20.28
N PRO A 207 8.01 9.39 21.61
CA PRO A 207 8.21 8.12 22.33
C PRO A 207 7.47 6.91 21.74
N ARG A 208 6.29 7.11 21.15
CA ARG A 208 5.51 6.06 20.49
C ARG A 208 6.21 5.41 19.29
N PHE A 209 7.19 6.08 18.68
CA PHE A 209 8.00 5.59 17.56
C PHE A 209 9.39 5.10 17.99
N GLY A 210 9.70 5.09 19.29
CA GLY A 210 11.00 4.64 19.80
C GLY A 210 11.37 3.21 19.39
N PHE A 211 10.37 2.35 19.17
CA PHE A 211 10.55 0.99 18.67
C PHE A 211 11.25 0.95 17.29
N TYR A 212 10.96 1.94 16.43
CA TYR A 212 11.47 2.00 15.07
C TYR A 212 12.98 2.21 15.06
N GLU A 213 13.44 3.19 15.86
CA GLU A 213 14.86 3.51 16.02
C GLU A 213 15.61 2.38 16.73
N GLN A 214 15.01 1.77 17.76
CA GLN A 214 15.60 0.62 18.42
C GLN A 214 15.81 -0.54 17.45
N PHE A 215 14.79 -0.84 16.64
CA PHE A 215 14.87 -1.92 15.65
C PHE A 215 15.92 -1.66 14.59
N LEU A 216 15.97 -0.46 13.99
CA LEU A 216 16.97 -0.14 12.98
C LEU A 216 18.40 -0.26 13.50
N ARG A 217 18.68 0.24 14.72
CA ARG A 217 20.01 0.10 15.33
C ARG A 217 20.40 -1.37 15.52
N MET A 218 19.47 -2.19 16.00
CA MET A 218 19.73 -3.62 16.18
C MET A 218 19.91 -4.34 14.85
N TRP A 219 19.07 -4.03 13.85
CA TRP A 219 19.13 -4.60 12.51
C TRP A 219 20.48 -4.30 11.85
N GLU A 220 20.93 -3.05 11.87
CA GLU A 220 22.21 -2.64 11.30
C GLU A 220 23.40 -3.35 11.98
N SER A 221 23.43 -3.38 13.32
CA SER A 221 24.48 -4.08 14.07
C SER A 221 24.52 -5.56 13.74
N LEU A 222 23.39 -6.26 13.82
CA LEU A 222 23.33 -7.71 13.64
C LEU A 222 23.64 -8.13 12.19
N THR A 223 23.16 -7.37 11.21
CA THR A 223 23.45 -7.65 9.80
C THR A 223 24.92 -7.42 9.47
N LYS A 224 25.52 -6.35 10.00
CA LYS A 224 26.95 -6.08 9.88
C LYS A 224 27.79 -7.19 10.54
N ASP A 225 27.49 -7.54 11.79
CA ASP A 225 28.22 -8.57 12.55
C ASP A 225 28.14 -9.94 11.87
N LEU A 226 26.98 -10.30 11.33
CA LEU A 226 26.79 -11.55 10.57
C LEU A 226 27.68 -11.56 9.32
N CYS A 227 27.63 -10.50 8.52
CA CYS A 227 28.44 -10.38 7.30
C CYS A 227 29.94 -10.44 7.62
N GLU A 228 30.41 -9.69 8.61
CA GLU A 228 31.82 -9.69 9.01
C GLU A 228 32.27 -11.05 9.54
N THR A 229 31.46 -11.71 10.36
CA THR A 229 31.76 -13.04 10.92
C THR A 229 31.82 -14.09 9.81
N PHE A 230 30.86 -14.07 8.88
CA PHE A 230 30.83 -15.01 7.77
C PHE A 230 32.02 -14.80 6.84
N VAL A 231 32.35 -13.56 6.47
CA VAL A 231 33.52 -13.26 5.61
C VAL A 231 34.83 -13.69 6.26
N LYS A 232 35.02 -13.43 7.57
CA LYS A 232 36.21 -13.89 8.32
C LYS A 232 36.35 -15.41 8.31
N ASN A 233 35.23 -16.13 8.48
CA ASN A 233 35.23 -17.60 8.53
C ASN A 233 35.31 -18.23 7.13
N ALA A 234 34.74 -17.60 6.10
CA ALA A 234 34.74 -18.07 4.72
C ALA A 234 36.07 -17.81 4.00
N GLY A 235 36.83 -16.78 4.39
CA GLY A 235 38.21 -16.54 3.94
C GLY A 235 39.25 -17.52 4.49
N SER A 236 38.80 -18.59 5.15
CA SER A 236 39.63 -19.68 5.71
C SER A 236 39.52 -21.00 4.92
N VAL A 237 38.99 -20.97 3.68
CA VAL A 237 38.88 -22.13 2.76
C VAL A 237 39.70 -21.87 1.50
#